data_AF-A0A2A2H3E8-F1
#
_entry.id   AF-A0A2A2H3E8-F1
#
_cell.length_a   1.000
_cell.length_b   1.000
_cell.length_c   1.000
_cell.angle_alpha   90.00
_cell.angle_beta   90.00
_cell.angle_gamma   90.00
#
_symmetry.space_group_name_H-M   'P 1'
#
loop_
_entity.id
_entity.type
_entity.pdbx_description
1 polymer ?
#
loop_
_entity_poly.entity_id
_entity_poly.type
_entity_poly.pdbx_seq_one_letter_code
_entity_poly.pdbx_strand_id
1 'polypeptide(L)'
;MQKNRKLAASLIILIILGALLLTIYYGTQNQVATGTQVAAATKIAYYNNGTTWVHMNVIYENVTLKNGEVKTFYSNIYIKPKSSVTVDLSNMAGYGNQRLPSGTKINILTWKELVNGTINAPTATLEQTIQGWSTTSNPQPNDRYYIMKYPNLTVYNLPNFMNDNNLYIGDDINKLQMFLDGDYSAHEQILLIVDSDGRVRMIFLEIPELCNVVIIDPFKTTLMKTTT
;
A
#
# COMPACT_ATOMS: atom_id res chain seq x y z
N MET A 1 -42.46 -20.65 -27.17
CA MET A 1 -42.34 -19.87 -25.91
C MET A 1 -41.29 -20.39 -24.91
N GLN A 2 -41.14 -21.70 -24.66
CA GLN A 2 -40.17 -22.21 -23.68
C GLN A 2 -38.68 -21.98 -24.03
N LYS A 3 -38.31 -22.01 -25.31
CA LYS A 3 -36.91 -21.83 -25.77
C LYS A 3 -36.37 -20.41 -25.49
N ASN A 4 -37.22 -19.39 -25.67
CA ASN A 4 -36.88 -17.99 -25.40
C ASN A 4 -36.83 -17.67 -23.89
N ARG A 5 -37.57 -18.42 -23.06
CA ARG A 5 -37.52 -18.31 -21.59
C ARG A 5 -36.22 -18.91 -21.02
N LYS A 6 -35.69 -19.99 -21.62
CA LYS A 6 -34.38 -20.56 -21.23
C LYS A 6 -33.21 -19.66 -21.61
N LEU A 7 -33.26 -19.02 -22.77
CA LEU A 7 -32.27 -18.03 -23.21
C LEU A 7 -32.27 -16.78 -22.33
N ALA A 8 -33.46 -16.27 -21.97
CA ALA A 8 -33.59 -15.14 -21.05
C ALA A 8 -33.09 -15.47 -19.63
N ALA A 9 -33.41 -16.67 -19.11
CA ALA A 9 -32.91 -17.12 -17.81
C ALA A 9 -31.39 -17.27 -17.79
N SER A 10 -30.78 -17.79 -18.87
CA SER A 10 -29.32 -17.93 -18.98
C SER A 10 -28.62 -16.57 -19.03
N LEU A 11 -29.21 -15.57 -19.70
CA LEU A 11 -28.64 -14.22 -19.76
C LEU A 11 -28.72 -13.51 -18.39
N ILE A 12 -29.82 -13.69 -17.66
CA ILE A 12 -29.98 -13.16 -16.29
C ILE A 12 -28.95 -13.79 -15.34
N ILE A 13 -28.74 -15.11 -15.41
CA ILE A 13 -27.71 -15.80 -14.63
C ILE A 13 -26.30 -15.29 -14.98
N LEU A 14 -26.03 -15.02 -16.26
CA LEU A 14 -24.74 -14.48 -16.70
C LEU A 14 -24.52 -13.04 -16.22
N ILE A 15 -25.57 -12.21 -16.21
CA ILE A 15 -25.53 -10.85 -15.66
C ILE A 15 -25.37 -10.87 -14.15
N ILE A 16 -26.03 -11.79 -13.44
CA ILE A 16 -25.87 -11.95 -11.99
C ILE A 16 -24.47 -12.46 -11.64
N LEU A 17 -23.91 -13.41 -12.39
CA LEU A 17 -22.53 -13.88 -12.21
C LEU A 17 -21.50 -12.79 -12.57
N GLY A 18 -21.73 -12.03 -13.64
CA GLY A 18 -20.90 -10.89 -14.01
C GLY A 18 -20.95 -9.76 -12.97
N ALA A 19 -22.14 -9.48 -12.41
CA ALA A 19 -22.33 -8.54 -11.32
C ALA A 19 -21.73 -9.05 -10.01
N LEU A 20 -21.79 -10.35 -9.72
CA LEU A 20 -21.14 -10.95 -8.54
C LEU A 20 -19.62 -10.87 -8.64
N LEU A 21 -19.04 -11.15 -9.81
CA LEU A 21 -17.60 -10.97 -10.07
C LEU A 21 -17.19 -9.49 -9.94
N LEU A 22 -18.02 -8.56 -10.41
CA LEU A 22 -17.82 -7.13 -10.16
C LEU A 22 -17.93 -6.78 -8.66
N THR A 23 -18.83 -7.37 -7.87
CA THR A 23 -18.90 -7.10 -6.42
C THR A 23 -17.75 -7.70 -5.62
N ILE A 24 -17.17 -8.82 -6.07
CA ILE A 24 -15.94 -9.38 -5.49
C ILE A 24 -14.74 -8.49 -5.87
N TYR A 25 -14.78 -7.86 -7.05
CA TYR A 25 -13.80 -6.86 -7.51
C TYR A 25 -13.92 -5.52 -6.76
N TYR A 26 -15.14 -5.10 -6.46
CA TYR A 26 -15.46 -3.99 -5.56
C TYR A 26 -15.51 -4.46 -4.10
N GLY A 27 -14.51 -5.22 -3.66
CA GLY A 27 -14.21 -5.31 -2.24
C GLY A 27 -13.93 -3.89 -1.74
N THR A 28 -14.97 -3.19 -1.32
CA THR A 28 -14.89 -1.87 -0.71
C THR A 28 -14.14 -2.04 0.60
N GLN A 29 -12.82 -1.90 0.55
CA GLN A 29 -12.07 -1.28 1.63
C GLN A 29 -11.68 0.13 1.18
N ASN A 30 -12.70 0.95 0.94
CA ASN A 30 -12.54 2.39 1.09
C ASN A 30 -12.23 2.66 2.56
N GLN A 31 -10.97 2.57 2.97
CA GLN A 31 -10.50 3.31 4.13
C GLN A 31 -10.32 4.77 3.71
N VAL A 32 -11.42 5.41 3.30
CA VAL A 32 -11.49 6.87 3.28
C VAL A 32 -11.89 7.25 4.70
N ALA A 33 -10.91 7.71 5.47
CA ALA A 33 -11.13 8.18 6.83
C ALA A 33 -12.05 9.42 6.82
N THR A 34 -13.35 9.21 6.97
CA THR A 34 -14.31 10.27 7.31
C THR A 34 -14.82 10.04 8.71
N GLY A 35 -14.28 10.78 9.67
CA GLY A 35 -14.80 10.80 11.04
C GLY A 35 -13.89 11.59 11.99
N THR A 36 -14.42 12.66 12.57
CA THR A 36 -13.80 13.40 13.68
C THR A 36 -13.66 12.48 14.89
N GLN A 37 -12.50 11.84 15.05
CA GLN A 37 -12.12 11.16 16.29
C GLN A 37 -10.63 11.37 16.54
N VAL A 38 -10.29 11.70 17.79
CA VAL A 38 -8.91 11.67 18.30
C VAL A 38 -8.51 10.20 18.48
N ALA A 39 -8.42 9.46 17.37
CA ALA A 39 -8.11 8.04 17.39
C ALA A 39 -6.59 7.86 17.42
N ALA A 40 -6.08 7.26 18.49
CA ALA A 40 -4.68 6.88 18.63
C ALA A 40 -4.34 5.61 17.81
N ALA A 41 -4.99 5.37 16.68
CA ALA A 41 -4.68 4.20 15.85
C ALA A 41 -3.28 4.33 15.23
N THR A 42 -2.53 3.23 15.20
CA THR A 42 -1.24 3.15 14.51
C THR A 42 -1.48 3.02 13.01
N LYS A 43 -0.91 3.95 12.26
CA LYS A 43 -1.10 4.08 10.81
C LYS A 43 0.24 4.23 10.11
N ILE A 44 0.25 3.85 8.85
CA ILE A 44 1.32 4.13 7.89
C ILE A 44 0.70 4.75 6.64
N ALA A 45 1.29 5.84 6.15
CA ALA A 45 0.89 6.48 4.91
C ALA A 45 2.01 6.38 3.87
N TYR A 46 1.58 6.14 2.64
CA TYR A 46 2.40 6.13 1.44
C TYR A 46 1.97 7.33 0.58
N TYR A 47 2.88 8.27 0.39
CA TYR A 47 2.67 9.47 -0.43
C TYR A 47 3.40 9.31 -1.75
N ASN A 48 2.68 9.40 -2.86
CA ASN A 48 3.28 9.52 -4.18
C ASN A 48 3.57 10.99 -4.48
N ASN A 49 4.83 11.39 -4.34
CA ASN A 49 5.29 12.74 -4.66
C ASN A 49 5.73 12.86 -6.12
N GLY A 50 5.67 11.78 -6.91
CA GLY A 50 6.02 11.77 -8.33
C GLY A 50 4.95 12.38 -9.23
N THR A 51 5.18 12.25 -10.54
CA THR A 51 4.27 12.66 -11.61
C THR A 51 3.58 11.49 -12.29
N THR A 52 3.96 10.26 -11.95
CA THR A 52 3.44 9.00 -12.50
C THR A 52 2.70 8.26 -11.39
N TRP A 53 1.71 7.41 -11.72
CA TRP A 53 1.10 6.58 -10.69
C TRP A 53 2.10 5.59 -10.15
N VAL A 54 1.93 5.24 -8.88
CA VAL A 54 2.70 4.19 -8.22
C VAL A 54 1.76 3.03 -7.98
N HIS A 55 2.12 1.86 -8.49
CA HIS A 55 1.49 0.60 -8.12
C HIS A 55 2.45 -0.14 -7.18
N MET A 56 1.91 -0.71 -6.09
CA MET A 56 2.69 -1.45 -5.12
C MET A 56 1.94 -2.68 -4.63
N ASN A 57 2.67 -3.77 -4.50
CA ASN A 57 2.28 -4.86 -3.62
C ASN A 57 3.03 -4.74 -2.31
N VAL A 58 2.33 -4.95 -1.20
CA VAL A 58 2.89 -4.87 0.14
C VAL A 58 2.53 -6.12 0.92
N ILE A 59 3.51 -6.72 1.58
CA ILE A 59 3.30 -7.83 2.53
C ILE A 59 3.67 -7.32 3.92
N TYR A 60 2.73 -7.42 4.85
CA TYR A 60 2.93 -7.15 6.27
C TYR A 60 3.06 -8.50 6.98
N GLU A 61 4.28 -8.93 7.22
CA GLU A 61 4.58 -10.17 7.92
C GLU A 61 4.62 -9.96 9.43
N ASN A 62 4.37 -11.05 10.16
CA ASN A 62 4.47 -11.10 11.62
C ASN A 62 3.57 -10.09 12.35
N VAL A 63 2.39 -9.79 11.79
CA VAL A 63 1.41 -8.92 12.44
C VAL A 63 0.75 -9.67 13.59
N THR A 64 1.08 -9.30 14.83
CA THR A 64 0.42 -9.83 16.03
C THR A 64 -0.94 -9.15 16.22
N LEU A 65 -2.01 -9.92 16.07
CA LEU A 65 -3.38 -9.49 16.29
C LEU A 65 -3.67 -9.26 17.79
N LYS A 66 -4.76 -8.56 18.10
CA LYS A 66 -5.19 -8.30 19.47
C LYS A 66 -5.46 -9.56 20.30
N ASN A 67 -5.86 -10.66 19.66
CA ASN A 67 -6.06 -11.96 20.31
C ASN A 67 -4.76 -12.75 20.51
N GLY A 68 -3.60 -12.23 20.10
CA GLY A 68 -2.30 -12.87 20.20
C GLY A 68 -1.91 -13.76 19.01
N GLU A 69 -2.81 -13.97 18.05
CA GLU A 69 -2.50 -14.69 16.80
C GLU A 69 -1.53 -13.87 15.95
N VAL A 70 -0.64 -14.54 15.21
CA VAL A 70 0.26 -13.90 14.25
C VAL A 70 -0.22 -14.19 12.84
N LYS A 71 -0.42 -13.15 12.04
CA LYS A 71 -0.84 -13.25 10.64
C LYS A 71 0.07 -12.48 9.71
N THR A 72 0.03 -12.89 8.44
CA THR A 72 0.54 -12.10 7.32
C THR A 72 -0.62 -11.46 6.60
N PHE A 73 -0.50 -10.16 6.34
CA PHE A 73 -1.43 -9.44 5.50
C PHE A 73 -0.74 -9.03 4.21
N TYR A 74 -1.55 -8.84 3.19
CA TYR A 74 -1.10 -8.54 1.87
C TYR A 74 -1.94 -7.37 1.36
N SER A 75 -1.33 -6.49 0.57
CA SER A 75 -2.00 -5.33 0.00
C SER A 75 -1.61 -5.09 -1.43
N ASN A 76 -2.58 -4.58 -2.18
CA ASN A 76 -2.39 -4.03 -3.51
C ASN A 76 -2.79 -2.57 -3.48
N ILE A 77 -1.90 -1.70 -3.93
CA ILE A 77 -2.02 -0.25 -3.74
C ILE A 77 -1.74 0.45 -5.06
N TYR A 78 -2.65 1.32 -5.47
CA TYR A 78 -2.42 2.29 -6.54
C TYR A 78 -2.53 3.70 -5.98
N ILE A 79 -1.54 4.54 -6.27
CA ILE A 79 -1.49 5.91 -5.77
C ILE A 79 -1.30 6.88 -6.93
N LYS A 80 -2.27 7.79 -7.11
CA LYS A 80 -2.19 8.89 -8.08
C LYS A 80 -0.97 9.77 -7.84
N PRO A 81 -0.47 10.44 -8.89
CA PRO A 81 0.48 11.53 -8.71
C PRO A 81 0.00 12.53 -7.67
N LYS A 82 0.90 12.97 -6.78
CA LYS A 82 0.64 13.98 -5.73
C LYS A 82 -0.50 13.59 -4.78
N SER A 83 -0.67 12.29 -4.53
CA SER A 83 -1.71 11.75 -3.65
C SER A 83 -1.09 10.80 -2.63
N SER A 84 -1.91 10.30 -1.70
CA SER A 84 -1.50 9.34 -0.69
C SER A 84 -2.56 8.29 -0.40
N VAL A 85 -2.10 7.16 0.11
CA VAL A 85 -2.92 6.10 0.71
C VAL A 85 -2.47 5.89 2.14
N THR A 86 -3.41 5.69 3.07
CA THR A 86 -3.12 5.36 4.47
C THR A 86 -3.62 3.97 4.79
N VAL A 87 -2.78 3.18 5.45
CA VAL A 87 -3.12 1.86 5.98
C VAL A 87 -3.24 1.96 7.49
N ASP A 88 -4.40 1.58 8.01
CA ASP A 88 -4.67 1.51 9.45
C ASP A 88 -4.22 0.14 10.00
N LEU A 89 -3.00 0.11 10.53
CA LEU A 89 -2.36 -1.10 11.06
C LEU A 89 -3.07 -1.57 12.34
N SER A 90 -3.61 -0.65 13.13
CA SER A 90 -4.41 -0.98 14.31
C SER A 90 -5.71 -1.69 13.92
N ASN A 91 -6.43 -1.20 12.93
CA ASN A 91 -7.65 -1.84 12.45
C ASN A 91 -7.34 -3.21 11.84
N MET A 92 -6.28 -3.30 11.02
CA MET A 92 -5.78 -4.56 10.46
C MET A 92 -5.49 -5.60 11.54
N ALA A 93 -4.90 -5.19 12.67
CA ALA A 93 -4.58 -6.07 13.80
C ALA A 93 -5.75 -6.28 14.79
N GLY A 94 -6.93 -5.72 14.54
CA GLY A 94 -8.11 -5.85 15.40
C GLY A 94 -8.14 -4.95 16.65
N TYR A 95 -7.29 -3.92 16.70
CA TYR A 95 -7.28 -2.89 17.75
C TYR A 95 -8.26 -1.74 17.48
N GLY A 96 -8.74 -1.59 16.24
CA GLY A 96 -9.62 -0.50 15.84
C GLY A 96 -8.97 0.86 16.10
N ASN A 97 -9.60 1.72 16.89
CA ASN A 97 -9.11 3.07 17.18
C ASN A 97 -8.01 3.15 18.26
N GLN A 98 -7.49 2.00 18.73
CA GLN A 98 -6.44 1.92 19.74
C GLN A 98 -5.06 1.76 19.08
N ARG A 99 -4.01 2.38 19.64
CA ARG A 99 -2.63 2.17 19.16
C ARG A 99 -2.23 0.72 19.31
N LEU A 100 -1.38 0.27 18.40
CA LEU A 100 -0.63 -0.96 18.61
C LEU A 100 0.25 -0.82 19.87
N PRO A 101 0.50 -1.93 20.60
CA PRO A 101 1.37 -1.92 21.77
C PRO A 101 2.77 -1.36 21.47
N SER A 102 3.37 -0.72 22.48
CA SER A 102 4.78 -0.33 22.41
C SER A 102 5.65 -1.56 22.19
N GLY A 103 6.62 -1.46 21.29
CA GLY A 103 7.51 -2.56 20.92
C GLY A 103 6.94 -3.50 19.86
N THR A 104 5.71 -3.27 19.37
CA THR A 104 5.19 -3.99 18.20
C THR A 104 6.14 -3.82 17.01
N LYS A 105 6.44 -4.94 16.35
CA LYS A 105 7.29 -5.03 15.17
C LYS A 105 6.49 -5.63 14.02
N ILE A 106 6.57 -5.02 12.85
CA ILE A 106 5.96 -5.53 11.62
C ILE A 106 7.03 -5.48 10.54
N ASN A 107 7.27 -6.61 9.86
CA ASN A 107 8.12 -6.63 8.68
C ASN A 107 7.24 -6.28 7.48
N ILE A 108 7.66 -5.31 6.69
CA ILE A 108 6.95 -4.83 5.52
C ILE A 108 7.84 -5.10 4.32
N LEU A 109 7.39 -5.96 3.41
CA LEU A 109 8.00 -6.19 2.10
C LEU A 109 7.20 -5.42 1.07
N THR A 110 7.86 -4.65 0.22
CA THR A 110 7.18 -3.88 -0.82
C THR A 110 7.82 -4.12 -2.17
N TRP A 111 6.99 -4.28 -3.20
CA TRP A 111 7.38 -4.29 -4.59
C TRP A 111 6.63 -3.19 -5.30
N LYS A 112 7.33 -2.39 -6.09
CA LYS A 112 6.79 -1.15 -6.66
C LYS A 112 7.09 -1.04 -8.14
N GLU A 113 6.18 -0.41 -8.85
CA GLU A 113 6.36 -0.04 -10.24
C GLU A 113 5.68 1.30 -10.54
N LEU A 114 6.08 1.92 -11.65
CA LEU A 114 5.44 3.12 -12.16
C LEU A 114 4.47 2.73 -13.26
N VAL A 115 3.26 3.27 -13.21
CA VAL A 115 2.21 2.99 -14.20
C VAL A 115 1.57 4.29 -14.69
N ASN A 116 1.08 4.32 -15.93
CA ASN A 116 0.36 5.48 -16.46
C ASN A 116 -0.67 5.10 -17.50
N GLY A 117 -1.79 5.84 -17.58
CA GLY A 117 -2.85 5.59 -18.57
C GLY A 117 -2.44 5.98 -20.00
N THR A 118 -1.46 6.86 -20.13
CA THR A 118 -0.83 7.20 -21.42
C THR A 118 0.67 7.30 -21.22
N ILE A 119 1.43 6.40 -21.86
CA ILE A 119 2.88 6.37 -21.76
C ILE A 119 3.45 7.41 -22.74
N ASN A 120 3.65 8.63 -22.25
CA ASN A 120 4.34 9.71 -23.00
C ASN A 120 5.87 9.65 -22.83
N ALA A 121 6.34 9.05 -21.73
CA ALA A 121 7.74 8.82 -21.44
C ALA A 121 7.90 7.37 -20.93
N PRO A 122 8.81 6.57 -21.50
CA PRO A 122 8.97 5.16 -21.13
C PRO A 122 9.62 4.98 -19.76
N THR A 123 10.23 6.03 -19.22
CA THR A 123 10.84 6.02 -17.89
C THR A 123 10.44 7.26 -17.10
N ALA A 124 10.42 7.13 -15.77
CA ALA A 124 10.13 8.21 -14.84
C ALA A 124 10.87 8.01 -13.51
N THR A 125 10.73 8.97 -12.59
CA THR A 125 11.27 8.86 -11.23
C THR A 125 10.18 8.44 -10.27
N LEU A 126 10.39 7.36 -9.52
CA LEU A 126 9.59 7.04 -8.35
C LEU A 126 10.05 7.96 -7.22
N GLU A 127 9.14 8.81 -6.73
CA GLU A 127 9.38 9.70 -5.60
C GLU A 127 8.28 9.47 -4.58
N GLN A 128 8.62 8.91 -3.43
CA GLN A 128 7.65 8.48 -2.43
C GLN A 128 8.08 8.89 -1.03
N THR A 129 7.11 9.30 -0.21
CA THR A 129 7.30 9.45 1.24
C THR A 129 6.54 8.36 1.97
N ILE A 130 7.18 7.74 2.96
CA ILE A 130 6.51 6.85 3.91
C ILE A 130 6.52 7.52 5.27
N GLN A 131 5.38 7.61 5.94
CA GLN A 131 5.26 8.21 7.26
C GLN A 131 4.38 7.34 8.17
N GLY A 132 4.81 7.15 9.42
CA GLY A 132 4.04 6.38 10.40
C GLY A 132 3.78 7.18 11.68
N TRP A 133 2.61 6.98 12.28
CA TRP A 133 2.20 7.65 13.51
C TRP A 133 1.16 6.83 14.27
N SER A 134 0.99 7.07 15.59
CA SER A 134 -0.04 6.39 16.39
C SER A 134 -0.78 7.28 17.39
N THR A 135 -0.49 8.58 17.44
CA THR A 135 -0.98 9.44 18.54
C THR A 135 -2.16 10.33 18.17
N THR A 136 -2.41 10.47 16.87
CA THR A 136 -3.37 11.44 16.31
C THR A 136 -4.06 10.86 15.08
N SER A 137 -5.15 11.51 14.64
CA SER A 137 -5.89 11.07 13.46
C SER A 137 -5.08 11.19 12.16
N ASN A 138 -4.22 12.20 12.09
CA ASN A 138 -3.41 12.60 10.94
C ASN A 138 -1.95 12.80 11.37
N PRO A 139 -0.96 12.52 10.51
CA PRO A 139 0.43 12.69 10.86
C PRO A 139 0.75 14.14 11.24
N GLN A 140 1.62 14.29 12.22
CA GLN A 140 2.13 15.57 12.71
C GLN A 140 3.52 15.86 12.11
N PRO A 141 3.96 17.13 12.07
CA PRO A 141 5.27 17.50 11.51
C PRO A 141 6.48 16.83 12.18
N ASN A 142 6.33 16.36 13.42
CA ASN A 142 7.38 15.70 14.19
C ASN A 142 7.29 14.16 14.15
N ASP A 143 6.33 13.60 13.40
CA ASP A 143 6.29 12.17 13.12
C ASP A 143 7.38 11.81 12.11
N ARG A 144 7.93 10.61 12.25
CA ARG A 144 9.06 10.20 11.42
C ARG A 144 8.58 9.80 10.03
N TYR A 145 9.29 10.29 9.03
CA TYR A 145 9.03 9.98 7.64
C TYR A 145 10.34 9.70 6.90
N TYR A 146 10.23 8.96 5.81
CA TYR A 146 11.33 8.57 4.95
C TYR A 146 11.00 8.96 3.52
N ILE A 147 11.95 9.62 2.85
CA ILE A 147 11.82 9.96 1.44
C ILE A 147 12.67 9.00 0.64
N MET A 148 12.07 8.44 -0.40
CA MET A 148 12.69 7.50 -1.33
C MET A 148 12.59 8.07 -2.73
N LYS A 149 13.71 8.00 -3.46
CA LYS A 149 13.80 8.48 -4.83
C LYS A 149 14.57 7.49 -5.70
N TYR A 150 13.90 6.98 -6.73
CA TYR A 150 14.46 6.06 -7.71
C TYR A 150 14.30 6.66 -9.12
N PRO A 151 15.37 7.21 -9.71
CA PRO A 151 15.31 7.75 -11.06
C PRO A 151 15.26 6.63 -12.11
N ASN A 152 14.76 6.96 -13.30
CA ASN A 152 14.83 6.14 -14.51
C ASN A 152 14.18 4.74 -14.41
N LEU A 153 13.09 4.61 -13.65
CA LEU A 153 12.30 3.38 -13.63
C LEU A 153 11.39 3.29 -14.86
N THR A 154 11.20 2.08 -15.39
CA THR A 154 10.26 1.79 -16.47
C THR A 154 8.83 2.17 -16.05
N VAL A 155 8.07 2.75 -16.99
CA VAL A 155 6.66 3.05 -16.82
C VAL A 155 5.82 2.06 -17.62
N TYR A 156 4.96 1.32 -16.94
CA TYR A 156 4.01 0.38 -17.55
C TYR A 156 2.62 1.00 -17.76
N ASN A 157 1.73 0.27 -18.41
CA ASN A 157 0.36 0.72 -18.62
C ASN A 157 -0.44 0.62 -17.33
N LEU A 158 -1.10 1.71 -16.95
CA LEU A 158 -2.11 1.69 -15.89
C LEU A 158 -3.33 0.91 -16.39
N PRO A 159 -3.87 -0.05 -15.62
CA PRO A 159 -5.08 -0.75 -16.01
C PRO A 159 -6.26 0.21 -16.24
N ASN A 160 -7.02 0.00 -17.31
CA ASN A 160 -8.06 0.94 -17.77
C ASN A 160 -9.21 1.19 -16.78
N PHE A 161 -9.37 0.33 -15.78
CA PHE A 161 -10.38 0.48 -14.72
C PHE A 161 -9.91 1.40 -13.57
N MET A 162 -8.63 1.77 -13.52
CA MET A 162 -8.07 2.59 -12.45
C MET A 162 -8.24 4.08 -12.74
N ASN A 163 -9.05 4.77 -11.93
CA ASN A 163 -9.31 6.21 -12.03
C ASN A 163 -9.10 7.00 -10.73
N ASP A 164 -8.95 6.31 -9.60
CA ASP A 164 -8.60 6.88 -8.31
C ASP A 164 -7.55 6.02 -7.58
N ASN A 165 -7.02 6.52 -6.47
CA ASN A 165 -6.23 5.71 -5.56
C ASN A 165 -7.02 4.47 -5.14
N ASN A 166 -6.31 3.37 -4.98
CA ASN A 166 -6.90 2.12 -4.51
C ASN A 166 -6.03 1.52 -3.42
N LEU A 167 -6.69 0.95 -2.42
CA LEU A 167 -6.09 0.14 -1.40
C LEU A 167 -6.95 -1.10 -1.23
N TYR A 168 -6.38 -2.25 -1.55
CA TYR A 168 -6.88 -3.53 -1.09
C TYR A 168 -5.94 -4.05 -0.01
N ILE A 169 -6.51 -4.57 1.09
CA ILE A 169 -5.76 -5.26 2.14
C ILE A 169 -6.53 -6.48 2.63
N GLY A 170 -5.84 -7.60 2.81
CA GLY A 170 -6.43 -8.86 3.28
C GLY A 170 -5.39 -9.88 3.70
N ASP A 171 -5.84 -11.01 4.25
CA ASP A 171 -5.01 -12.12 4.73
C ASP A 171 -5.01 -13.35 3.80
N ASP A 172 -5.71 -13.27 2.66
CA ASP A 172 -5.77 -14.33 1.64
C ASP A 172 -4.93 -13.97 0.42
N ILE A 173 -3.79 -14.64 0.27
CA ILE A 173 -2.84 -14.45 -0.83
C ILE A 173 -3.45 -14.75 -2.20
N ASN A 174 -4.42 -15.67 -2.29
CA ASN A 174 -5.00 -16.05 -3.59
C ASN A 174 -5.84 -14.92 -4.18
N LYS A 175 -6.37 -14.02 -3.34
CA LYS A 175 -7.05 -12.80 -3.78
C LYS A 175 -6.09 -11.75 -4.34
N LEU A 176 -4.78 -11.97 -4.20
CA LEU A 176 -3.72 -11.10 -4.68
C LEU A 176 -2.81 -11.74 -5.72
N GLN A 177 -2.97 -13.03 -6.00
CA GLN A 177 -2.20 -13.73 -7.02
C GLN A 177 -2.31 -13.07 -8.41
N MET A 178 -3.42 -12.40 -8.72
CA MET A 178 -3.55 -11.63 -9.97
C MET A 178 -2.67 -10.37 -10.04
N PHE A 179 -2.09 -9.94 -8.91
CA PHE A 179 -1.25 -8.77 -8.83
C PHE A 179 0.23 -9.09 -8.59
N LEU A 180 0.62 -10.30 -8.18
CA LEU A 180 2.04 -10.61 -7.93
C LEU A 180 2.85 -10.89 -9.21
N ASP A 181 2.19 -11.06 -10.37
CA ASP A 181 2.80 -11.28 -11.69
C ASP A 181 3.28 -9.97 -12.38
N GLY A 182 3.83 -9.02 -11.63
CA GLY A 182 4.32 -7.74 -12.15
C GLY A 182 5.84 -7.68 -12.33
N ASP A 183 6.31 -6.95 -13.35
CA ASP A 183 7.73 -6.63 -13.53
C ASP A 183 8.13 -5.44 -12.63
N TYR A 184 8.27 -5.72 -11.34
CA TYR A 184 8.58 -4.70 -10.33
C TYR A 184 9.94 -4.05 -10.54
N SER A 185 9.94 -2.72 -10.46
CA SER A 185 11.13 -1.89 -10.69
C SER A 185 11.82 -1.45 -9.40
N ALA A 186 11.25 -1.72 -8.22
CA ALA A 186 11.89 -1.50 -6.94
C ALA A 186 11.35 -2.46 -5.88
N HIS A 187 12.24 -2.98 -5.03
CA HIS A 187 11.91 -3.84 -3.89
C HIS A 187 12.46 -3.23 -2.59
N GLU A 188 11.69 -3.28 -1.49
CA GLU A 188 12.16 -2.79 -0.20
C GLU A 188 11.69 -3.69 0.94
N GLN A 189 12.57 -3.93 1.92
CA GLN A 189 12.21 -4.51 3.20
C GLN A 189 12.35 -3.46 4.31
N ILE A 190 11.27 -3.27 5.06
CA ILE A 190 11.15 -2.27 6.12
C ILE A 190 10.70 -2.96 7.41
N LEU A 191 11.47 -2.83 8.48
CA LEU A 191 11.03 -3.15 9.83
C LEU A 191 10.37 -1.93 10.46
N LEU A 192 9.05 -1.99 10.63
CA LEU A 192 8.27 -1.00 11.38
C LEU A 192 8.31 -1.33 12.87
N ILE A 193 8.54 -0.32 13.71
CA ILE A 193 8.55 -0.44 15.18
C ILE A 193 7.70 0.66 15.79
N VAL A 194 6.78 0.29 16.67
CA VAL A 194 6.00 1.25 17.48
C VAL A 194 6.78 1.57 18.75
N ASP A 195 7.18 2.83 18.93
CA ASP A 195 7.89 3.29 20.12
C ASP A 195 6.93 3.57 21.28
N SER A 196 7.47 3.69 22.49
CA SER A 196 6.68 3.92 23.72
C SER A 196 5.98 5.29 23.75
N ASP A 197 6.55 6.28 23.06
CA ASP A 197 5.97 7.61 22.86
C ASP A 197 4.85 7.64 21.80
N GLY A 198 4.53 6.49 21.18
CA GLY A 198 3.50 6.36 20.15
C GLY A 198 3.97 6.77 18.75
N ARG A 199 5.24 7.14 18.57
CA ARG A 199 5.82 7.33 17.25
C ARG A 199 6.12 5.99 16.60
N VAL A 200 6.16 6.00 15.27
CA VAL A 200 6.50 4.83 14.47
C VAL A 200 7.88 5.05 13.85
N ARG A 201 8.79 4.11 14.06
CA ARG A 201 10.09 4.05 13.39
C ARG A 201 10.06 3.04 12.28
N MET A 202 10.82 3.30 11.24
CA MET A 202 11.03 2.37 10.14
C MET A 202 12.54 2.17 9.95
N ILE A 203 12.95 0.92 9.80
CA ILE A 203 14.34 0.54 9.55
C ILE A 203 14.35 -0.19 8.22
N PHE A 204 15.04 0.34 7.23
CA PHE A 204 15.21 -0.30 5.93
C PHE A 204 16.29 -1.37 6.06
N LEU A 205 15.92 -2.63 5.86
CA LEU A 205 16.77 -3.81 6.12
C LEU A 205 17.56 -4.23 4.88
N GLU A 206 16.98 -4.10 3.70
CA GLU A 206 17.65 -4.37 2.43
C GLU A 206 17.76 -3.08 1.62
N ILE A 207 18.90 -2.90 0.95
CA ILE A 207 19.06 -1.83 -0.03
C ILE A 207 18.19 -2.22 -1.24
N PRO A 208 17.36 -1.30 -1.75
CA PRO A 208 16.48 -1.62 -2.86
C PRO A 208 17.29 -2.02 -4.09
N GLU A 209 16.94 -3.16 -4.70
CA GLU A 209 17.56 -3.58 -5.96
C GLU A 209 17.00 -2.72 -7.10
N LEU A 210 17.74 -1.67 -7.48
CA LEU A 210 18.10 -1.27 -8.85
C LEU A 210 19.03 -0.03 -8.82
N CYS A 211 20.11 -0.09 -9.60
CA CYS A 211 21.47 0.48 -9.40
C CYS A 211 21.68 1.99 -9.12
N ASN A 212 20.69 2.80 -8.69
CA ASN A 212 20.92 4.18 -8.21
C ASN A 212 19.81 4.61 -7.23
N VAL A 213 19.99 4.35 -5.93
CA VAL A 213 19.03 4.74 -4.89
C VAL A 213 19.56 5.91 -4.05
N VAL A 214 18.71 6.90 -3.77
CA VAL A 214 18.97 7.91 -2.73
C VAL A 214 17.88 7.80 -1.67
N ILE A 215 18.26 7.33 -0.47
CA ILE A 215 17.41 7.33 0.72
C ILE A 215 17.75 8.56 1.56
N ILE A 216 16.74 9.34 1.92
CA ILE A 216 16.91 10.53 2.78
C ILE A 216 16.07 10.33 4.04
N ASP A 217 16.75 10.12 5.17
CA ASP A 217 16.17 10.23 6.50
C ASP A 217 16.35 11.69 6.99
N PRO A 218 15.30 12.50 7.03
CA PRO A 218 15.38 13.91 7.44
C PRO A 218 15.78 14.07 8.92
N PHE A 219 15.70 13.00 9.72
CA PHE A 219 16.08 12.98 11.14
C PHE A 219 17.47 12.38 11.38
N LYS A 220 18.14 11.90 10.33
CA LYS A 220 19.56 11.48 10.35
C LYS A 220 20.30 12.10 9.17
N THR A 221 21.09 13.13 9.44
CA THR A 221 22.07 13.67 8.49
C THR A 221 23.19 12.67 8.23
N THR A 222 22.97 11.66 7.40
CA THR A 222 24.02 10.83 6.82
C THR A 222 23.57 10.33 5.46
N LEU A 223 24.11 10.92 4.39
CA LEU A 223 23.98 10.43 3.02
C LEU A 223 24.70 9.08 2.91
N MET A 224 23.96 7.98 2.76
CA MET A 224 24.57 6.73 2.33
C MET A 224 24.80 6.80 0.82
N LYS A 225 26.07 7.00 0.44
CA LYS A 225 26.56 6.99 -0.92
C LYS A 225 27.15 5.59 -1.16
N THR A 226 26.51 4.77 -1.98
CA THR A 226 27.10 3.49 -2.43
C THR A 226 27.76 3.71 -3.78
N THR A 227 29.10 3.59 -3.78
CA THR A 227 29.93 3.43 -4.97
C THR A 227 29.75 2.01 -5.50
N THR A 228 29.71 1.91 -6.83
CA THR A 228 29.68 0.71 -7.70
C THR A 228 30.48 -0.48 -7.21
#